data_AF-A0A1G7ULX0-F1
#
_entry.id   AF-A0A1G7ULX0-F1
#
_cell.length_a   1.000
_cell.length_b   1.000
_cell.length_c   1.000
_cell.angle_alpha   90.00
_cell.angle_beta   90.00
_cell.angle_gamma   90.00
#
_symmetry.space_group_name_H-M   'P 1'
#
loop_
_entity.id
_entity.type
_entity.pdbx_description
1 polymer ?
#
loop_
_entity_poly.entity_id
_entity_poly.type
_entity_poly.pdbx_seq_one_letter_code
_entity_poly.pdbx_strand_id
1 'polypeptide(L)'
;MTKIYQLPTSEDKQSVHDLINDFAHGKLSRNDMMKMIANIITKYKTKSFPVFGYSVSILQWYKDIPVINIQSARVSDHCPTCDSGIGHAKYLRTEKENFGLNYDIISVTCLECGCVYALKAPNGRTEISERR
;
A
#
# COMPACT_ATOMS: atom_id res chain seq x y z
N MET A 1 6.72 -30.78 19.25
CA MET A 1 5.40 -30.31 18.81
C MET A 1 5.59 -29.27 17.72
N THR A 2 5.23 -29.59 16.47
CA THR A 2 5.32 -28.65 15.35
C THR A 2 4.27 -27.57 15.53
N LYS A 3 4.67 -26.29 15.66
CA LYS A 3 3.73 -25.17 15.72
C LYS A 3 3.06 -25.05 14.34
N ILE A 4 1.81 -25.47 14.24
CA ILE A 4 0.99 -25.23 13.06
C ILE A 4 0.56 -23.76 13.12
N TYR A 5 1.14 -22.94 12.25
CA TYR A 5 0.69 -21.56 12.07
C TYR A 5 -0.60 -21.59 11.25
N GLN A 6 -1.67 -21.01 11.79
CA GLN A 6 -2.87 -20.76 10.98
C GLN A 6 -2.53 -19.66 9.97
N LEU A 7 -2.87 -19.90 8.71
CA LEU A 7 -2.68 -18.94 7.63
C LEU A 7 -3.98 -18.15 7.42
N PRO A 8 -3.89 -16.86 7.05
CA PRO A 8 -5.05 -16.06 6.70
C PRO A 8 -5.88 -16.66 5.58
N THR A 9 -7.18 -16.79 5.83
CA THR A 9 -8.16 -17.28 4.87
C THR A 9 -8.38 -16.28 3.73
N SER A 10 -8.99 -16.73 2.64
CA SER A 10 -9.42 -15.83 1.56
C SER A 10 -10.48 -14.83 2.03
N GLU A 11 -11.33 -15.21 2.98
CA GLU A 11 -12.36 -14.34 3.58
C GLU A 11 -11.74 -13.22 4.42
N ASP A 12 -10.72 -13.52 5.24
CA ASP A 12 -10.02 -12.48 5.99
C ASP A 12 -9.24 -11.54 5.06
N LYS A 13 -8.66 -12.05 3.96
CA LYS A 13 -8.02 -11.23 2.93
C LYS A 13 -9.04 -10.30 2.27
N GLN A 14 -10.22 -10.81 1.91
CA GLN A 14 -11.29 -10.01 1.34
C GLN A 14 -11.77 -8.94 2.32
N SER A 15 -11.99 -9.33 3.58
CA SER A 15 -12.41 -8.40 4.65
C SER A 15 -11.41 -7.26 4.84
N VAL A 16 -10.10 -7.54 4.86
CA VAL A 16 -9.09 -6.47 4.94
C VAL A 16 -9.13 -5.57 3.71
N HIS A 17 -9.30 -6.14 2.52
CA HIS A 17 -9.40 -5.35 1.30
C HIS A 17 -10.64 -4.44 1.29
N ASP A 18 -11.79 -4.95 1.71
CA ASP A 18 -13.04 -4.20 1.79
C ASP A 18 -12.93 -3.06 2.81
N LEU A 19 -12.31 -3.29 3.98
CA LEU A 19 -12.06 -2.25 4.97
C LEU A 19 -11.21 -1.10 4.43
N ILE A 20 -10.18 -1.42 3.64
CA ILE A 20 -9.33 -0.40 3.01
C ILE A 20 -10.11 0.38 1.95
N ASN A 21 -10.95 -0.30 1.17
CA ASN A 21 -11.82 0.34 0.19
C ASN A 21 -12.88 1.22 0.86
N ASP A 22 -13.51 0.78 1.94
CA ASP A 22 -14.51 1.56 2.66
C ASP A 22 -13.89 2.84 3.26
N PHE A 23 -12.66 2.78 3.76
CA PHE A 23 -11.91 3.96 4.17
C PHE A 23 -11.66 4.91 3.00
N ALA A 24 -11.17 4.39 1.86
CA ALA A 24 -10.90 5.18 0.67
C ALA A 24 -12.16 5.88 0.11
N HIS A 25 -13.34 5.30 0.31
CA HIS A 25 -14.63 5.89 -0.10
C HIS A 25 -15.29 6.73 1.02
N GLY A 26 -14.60 6.99 2.13
CA GLY A 26 -15.09 7.82 3.24
C GLY A 26 -16.19 7.19 4.09
N LYS A 27 -16.41 5.87 3.97
CA LYS A 27 -17.43 5.12 4.74
C LYS A 27 -16.94 4.66 6.11
N LEU A 28 -15.62 4.64 6.30
CA LEU A 28 -14.97 4.15 7.51
C LEU A 28 -13.92 5.15 7.98
N SER A 29 -13.80 5.36 9.29
CA SER A 29 -12.73 6.20 9.83
C SER A 29 -11.38 5.47 9.75
N ARG A 30 -10.28 6.22 9.61
CA ARG A 30 -8.94 5.64 9.58
C ARG A 30 -8.64 4.81 10.83
N ASN A 31 -9.05 5.28 12.00
CA ASN A 31 -8.79 4.61 13.27
C ASN A 31 -9.54 3.29 13.38
N ASP A 32 -10.80 3.25 12.91
CA ASP A 32 -11.61 2.03 12.93
C ASP A 32 -11.07 1.01 11.94
N MET A 33 -10.73 1.45 10.71
CA MET A 33 -10.05 0.61 9.72
C MET A 33 -8.80 -0.04 10.32
N MET A 34 -7.92 0.76 10.93
CA MET A 34 -6.68 0.26 11.51
C MET A 34 -6.92 -0.77 12.63
N LYS A 35 -7.89 -0.52 13.52
CA LYS A 35 -8.24 -1.46 14.61
C LYS A 35 -8.84 -2.76 14.08
N MET A 36 -9.77 -2.68 13.12
CA MET A 36 -10.41 -3.86 12.53
C MET A 36 -9.40 -4.74 11.78
N ILE A 37 -8.51 -4.13 11.00
CA ILE A 37 -7.42 -4.83 10.32
C ILE A 37 -6.47 -5.48 11.34
N ALA A 38 -6.08 -4.76 12.40
CA ALA A 38 -5.21 -5.32 13.45
C ALA A 38 -5.87 -6.51 14.16
N ASN A 39 -7.17 -6.45 14.42
CA ASN A 39 -7.92 -7.58 14.99
C ASN A 39 -7.87 -8.81 14.09
N ILE A 40 -7.95 -8.64 12.77
CA ILE A 40 -7.82 -9.75 11.81
C ILE A 40 -6.39 -10.31 11.83
N ILE A 41 -5.37 -9.45 11.77
CA ILE A 41 -3.95 -9.86 11.77
C ILE A 41 -3.60 -10.65 13.04
N THR A 42 -4.05 -10.17 14.20
CA THR A 42 -3.68 -10.75 15.51
C THR A 42 -4.27 -12.13 15.75
N LYS A 43 -5.39 -12.52 15.10
CA LYS A 43 -5.93 -13.90 15.10
C LYS A 43 -4.86 -14.94 14.76
N TYR A 44 -3.97 -14.58 13.84
CA TYR A 44 -2.95 -15.47 13.29
C TYR A 44 -1.64 -15.48 14.07
N LYS A 45 -1.54 -14.70 15.16
CA LYS A 45 -0.30 -14.50 15.93
C LYS A 45 0.87 -14.04 15.04
N THR A 46 0.57 -13.31 13.97
CA THR A 46 1.55 -12.68 13.08
C THR A 46 1.47 -11.16 13.18
N LYS A 47 2.45 -10.46 12.62
CA LYS A 47 2.44 -8.99 12.50
C LYS A 47 2.11 -8.51 11.09
N SER A 48 2.02 -9.41 10.14
CA SER A 48 1.83 -9.09 8.73
C SER A 48 1.28 -10.28 7.98
N PHE A 49 0.52 -10.02 6.92
CA PHE A 49 0.20 -11.05 5.94
C PHE A 49 -0.09 -10.46 4.54
N PRO A 50 0.03 -11.29 3.48
CA PRO A 50 -0.28 -10.86 2.12
C PRO A 50 -1.79 -10.83 1.86
N VAL A 51 -2.25 -9.73 1.26
CA VAL A 51 -3.63 -9.52 0.80
C VAL A 51 -3.59 -9.37 -0.71
N PHE A 52 -3.89 -10.46 -1.41
CA PHE A 52 -3.85 -10.54 -2.88
C PHE A 52 -2.49 -10.07 -3.47
N GLY A 53 -2.43 -8.84 -3.99
CA GLY A 53 -1.26 -8.23 -4.63
C GLY A 53 -0.50 -7.21 -3.77
N TYR A 54 -0.87 -7.05 -2.51
CA TYR A 54 -0.21 -6.17 -1.56
C TYR A 54 -0.06 -6.85 -0.19
N SER A 55 0.59 -6.18 0.74
CA SER A 55 0.84 -6.68 2.10
C SER A 55 0.33 -5.67 3.12
N VAL A 56 -0.18 -6.19 4.22
CA VAL A 56 -0.66 -5.38 5.34
C VAL A 56 0.08 -5.83 6.59
N SER A 57 0.57 -4.86 7.36
CA SER A 57 1.39 -5.12 8.56
C SER A 57 1.09 -4.13 9.67
N ILE A 58 1.22 -4.58 10.92
CA ILE A 58 1.20 -3.74 12.10
C ILE A 58 2.65 -3.31 12.37
N LEU A 59 2.96 -2.03 12.17
CA LEU A 59 4.30 -1.50 12.45
C LEU A 59 4.55 -1.37 13.95
N GLN A 60 3.62 -0.70 14.63
CA GLN A 60 3.69 -0.43 16.05
C GLN A 60 2.29 -0.10 16.59
N TRP A 61 2.17 -0.07 17.90
CA TRP A 61 0.99 0.44 18.59
C TRP A 61 1.33 1.80 19.19
N TYR A 62 0.49 2.79 18.94
CA TYR A 62 0.54 4.07 19.64
C TYR A 62 -0.64 4.13 20.59
N LYS A 63 -0.39 3.85 21.87
CA LYS A 63 -1.45 3.54 22.85
C LYS A 63 -2.32 2.39 22.31
N ASP A 64 -3.63 2.59 22.22
CA ASP A 64 -4.59 1.59 21.73
C ASP A 64 -4.86 1.68 20.21
N ILE A 65 -4.05 2.45 19.48
CA ILE A 65 -4.20 2.63 18.03
C ILE A 65 -3.07 1.88 17.31
N PRO A 66 -3.37 0.83 16.54
CA PRO A 66 -2.37 0.14 15.74
C PRO A 66 -2.01 1.00 14.52
N VAL A 67 -0.73 1.19 14.28
CA VAL A 67 -0.23 1.82 13.05
C VAL A 67 -0.09 0.75 11.98
N ILE A 68 -1.01 0.77 11.02
CA ILE A 68 -1.04 -0.16 9.90
C ILE A 68 -0.23 0.41 8.73
N ASN A 69 0.58 -0.46 8.14
CA ASN A 69 1.31 -0.21 6.90
C ASN A 69 0.75 -1.10 5.79
N ILE A 70 0.37 -0.46 4.68
CA ILE A 70 -0.19 -1.08 3.48
C ILE A 70 0.83 -0.86 2.37
N GLN A 71 1.41 -1.93 1.84
CA GLN A 71 2.48 -1.85 0.84
C GLN A 71 2.25 -2.82 -0.31
N SER A 72 2.28 -2.30 -1.53
CA SER A 72 2.37 -3.12 -2.73
C SER A 72 3.81 -3.21 -3.22
N ALA A 73 4.21 -4.39 -3.67
CA ALA A 73 5.50 -4.63 -4.32
C ALA A 73 5.46 -4.40 -5.85
N ARG A 74 4.30 -4.03 -6.40
CA ARG A 74 4.11 -3.90 -7.85
C ARG A 74 4.32 -2.46 -8.30
N VAL A 75 4.97 -2.32 -9.45
CA VAL A 75 4.98 -1.05 -10.20
C VAL A 75 3.65 -0.94 -10.93
N SER A 76 2.89 0.11 -10.67
CA SER A 76 1.54 0.29 -11.19
C SER A 76 1.22 1.76 -11.41
N ASP A 77 0.46 2.06 -12.46
CA ASP A 77 -0.02 3.42 -12.74
C ASP A 77 -1.29 3.77 -11.93
N HIS A 78 -1.85 2.79 -11.21
CA HIS A 78 -3.00 2.96 -10.32
C HIS A 78 -2.67 2.36 -8.96
N CYS A 79 -3.30 2.87 -7.90
CA CYS A 79 -3.13 2.31 -6.57
C CYS A 79 -3.55 0.83 -6.56
N PRO A 80 -2.67 -0.13 -6.23
CA PRO A 80 -3.00 -1.57 -6.28
C PRO A 80 -4.04 -2.02 -5.24
N THR A 81 -4.55 -1.09 -4.43
CA THR A 81 -5.43 -1.38 -3.30
C THR A 81 -6.82 -0.77 -3.46
N CYS A 82 -6.93 0.49 -3.89
CA CYS A 82 -8.22 1.17 -4.09
C CYS A 82 -8.43 1.65 -5.54
N ASP A 83 -7.52 1.31 -6.45
CA ASP A 83 -7.55 1.63 -7.88
C ASP A 83 -7.51 3.14 -8.23
N SER A 84 -7.29 4.01 -7.25
CA SER A 84 -7.12 5.44 -7.48
C SER A 84 -5.96 5.74 -8.42
N GLY A 85 -6.17 6.65 -9.38
CA GLY A 85 -5.15 7.05 -10.34
C GLY A 85 -4.03 7.90 -9.72
N ILE A 86 -2.99 8.16 -10.53
CA ILE A 86 -1.76 8.91 -10.14
C ILE A 86 -2.06 10.30 -9.56
N GLY A 87 -3.16 10.95 -9.97
CA GLY A 87 -3.57 12.26 -9.43
C GLY A 87 -3.80 12.27 -7.92
N HIS A 88 -4.05 11.11 -7.31
CA HIS A 88 -4.22 10.92 -5.87
C HIS A 88 -2.98 10.32 -5.21
N ALA A 89 -1.83 10.30 -5.89
CA ALA A 89 -0.58 9.77 -5.36
C ALA A 89 0.40 10.90 -5.03
N LYS A 90 1.12 10.76 -3.91
CA LYS A 90 2.19 11.71 -3.53
C LYS A 90 3.54 11.02 -3.53
N TYR A 91 4.52 11.67 -4.17
CA TYR A 91 5.92 11.25 -4.16
C TYR A 91 6.43 11.05 -2.73
N LEU A 92 7.09 9.90 -2.51
CA LEU A 92 7.86 9.64 -1.29
C LEU A 92 9.36 9.71 -1.56
N ARG A 93 9.84 8.89 -2.50
CA ARG A 93 11.25 8.77 -2.83
C ARG A 93 11.45 8.12 -4.19
N THR A 94 12.63 8.31 -4.76
CA THR A 94 13.07 7.58 -5.95
C THR A 94 13.63 6.23 -5.51
N GLU A 95 13.08 5.14 -6.05
CA GLU A 95 13.57 3.77 -5.79
C GLU A 95 14.70 3.40 -6.75
N LYS A 96 14.59 3.84 -8.00
CA LYS A 96 15.59 3.57 -9.04
C LYS A 96 15.61 4.66 -10.10
N GLU A 97 16.77 5.26 -10.29
CA GLU A 97 17.06 6.12 -11.44
C GLU A 97 17.47 5.27 -12.64
N ASN A 98 16.80 5.44 -13.79
CA ASN A 98 17.17 4.76 -15.03
C ASN A 98 17.85 5.76 -15.97
N PHE A 99 19.18 5.68 -16.03
CA PHE A 99 20.01 6.62 -16.82
C PHE A 99 19.91 6.45 -18.34
N GLY A 100 19.26 5.38 -18.83
CA GLY A 100 19.05 5.12 -20.26
C GLY A 100 17.59 5.14 -20.71
N LEU A 101 16.66 5.49 -19.82
CA LEU A 101 15.23 5.56 -20.10
C LEU A 101 14.71 6.96 -19.79
N ASN A 102 13.51 7.29 -20.27
CA ASN A 102 12.82 8.56 -19.99
C ASN A 102 11.97 8.53 -18.70
N TYR A 103 12.11 7.49 -17.89
CA TYR A 103 11.38 7.35 -16.63
C TYR A 103 12.26 6.77 -15.52
N ASP A 104 11.98 7.20 -14.30
CA ASP A 104 12.52 6.62 -13.07
C ASP A 104 11.42 5.83 -12.35
N ILE A 105 11.81 4.89 -11.48
CA ILE A 105 10.87 4.19 -10.60
C ILE A 105 10.84 4.96 -9.29
N ILE A 106 9.67 5.47 -8.94
CA ILE A 106 9.44 6.19 -7.69
C ILE A 106 8.47 5.43 -6.82
N SER A 107 8.65 5.53 -5.50
CA SER A 107 7.64 5.15 -4.53
C SER A 107 6.74 6.33 -4.23
N VAL A 108 5.45 6.05 -4.14
CA VAL A 108 4.40 7.01 -3.84
C VAL A 108 3.51 6.48 -2.72
N THR A 109 2.83 7.39 -2.03
CA THR A 109 1.71 7.07 -1.14
C THR A 109 0.40 7.46 -1.80
N CYS A 110 -0.55 6.55 -1.87
CA CYS A 110 -1.94 6.86 -2.24
C CYS A 110 -2.58 7.69 -1.15
N LEU A 111 -3.14 8.85 -1.50
CA LEU A 111 -3.80 9.76 -0.56
C LEU A 111 -5.20 9.28 -0.17
N GLU A 112 -5.86 8.46 -1.00
CA GLU A 112 -7.17 7.89 -0.68
C GLU A 112 -7.09 6.77 0.36
N CYS A 113 -6.26 5.75 0.14
CA CYS A 113 -6.22 4.56 1.01
C CYS A 113 -4.95 4.44 1.89
N GLY A 114 -3.94 5.29 1.68
CA GLY A 114 -2.67 5.22 2.41
C GLY A 114 -1.70 4.12 1.96
N CYS A 115 -1.99 3.40 0.87
CA CYS A 115 -1.09 2.39 0.33
C CYS A 115 0.18 3.01 -0.26
N VAL A 116 1.33 2.43 0.09
CA VAL A 116 2.62 2.74 -0.53
C VAL A 116 2.90 1.77 -1.67
N TYR A 117 3.18 2.29 -2.85
CA TYR A 117 3.45 1.49 -4.05
C TYR A 117 4.42 2.20 -4.98
N ALA A 118 4.96 1.47 -5.96
CA ALA A 118 5.88 2.03 -6.94
C ALA A 118 5.15 2.39 -8.24
N LEU A 119 5.59 3.44 -8.92
CA LEU A 119 5.12 3.80 -10.27
C LEU A 119 6.26 4.31 -11.14
N LYS A 120 6.05 4.34 -12.46
CA LYS A 120 6.98 4.95 -13.41
C LYS A 120 6.66 6.43 -13.54
N ALA A 121 7.61 7.29 -13.15
CA ALA A 121 7.47 8.74 -13.32
C ALA A 121 8.42 9.23 -14.41
N PRO A 122 8.01 10.20 -15.25
CA PRO A 122 8.92 10.84 -16.19
C PRO A 122 10.15 11.37 -15.47
N ASN A 123 11.33 11.17 -16.05
CA ASN A 123 12.54 11.78 -15.52
C ASN A 123 12.81 13.13 -16.21
N GLY A 124 13.47 14.04 -15.49
CA GLY A 124 13.76 15.41 -15.96
C GLY A 124 14.73 15.49 -17.15
N ARG A 125 15.11 14.35 -17.74
CA ARG A 125 16.03 14.27 -18.88
C ARG A 125 15.33 14.47 -20.23
N THR A 126 14.00 14.38 -20.25
CA THR A 126 13.19 14.50 -21.47
C THR A 126 12.89 15.96 -21.87
N GLU A 127 13.08 16.95 -20.99
CA GLU A 127 12.74 18.36 -21.30
C GLU A 127 13.78 19.14 -22.12
N ILE A 128 14.92 18.53 -22.48
CA ILE A 128 16.03 19.26 -23.14
C ILE A 128 16.02 19.12 -24.67
N SER A 129 15.27 18.17 -25.25
CA SER A 129 15.32 17.91 -26.71
C SER A 129 14.35 18.74 -27.57
N GLU A 130 13.39 19.47 -26.98
CA GLU A 130 12.36 20.22 -27.73
C GLU A 130 12.50 21.76 -27.65
N ARG A 131 13.59 22.27 -27.04
CA ARG A 131 13.89 23.72 -26.97
C ARG A 131 15.11 24.13 -27.81
N ARG A 132 15.27 23.58 -29.01
CA ARG A 132 16.25 24.05 -30.00
C ARG A 132 15.62 24.23 -31.36
#